data_AF-A0A651D2W8-F1
#
_entry.id   AF-A0A651D2W8-F1
#
_cell.length_a   1.000
_cell.length_b   1.000
_cell.length_c   1.000
_cell.angle_alpha   90.00
_cell.angle_beta   90.00
_cell.angle_gamma   90.00
#
_symmetry.space_group_name_H-M   'P 1'
#
loop_
_entity.id
_entity.type
_entity.pdbx_description
1 polymer ?
#
loop_
_entity_poly.entity_id
_entity_poly.type
_entity_poly.pdbx_seq_one_letter_code
_entity_poly.pdbx_strand_id
1 'polypeptide(L)'
;MHIHDLIGIGFGPSNIALAIALDEQRQAGQARDAFFIERQPCFAWHPHMLLENAHMQISFLKDLVTPRNPGSRFSFLNYLHSKGRLQDFINLQTFFPSRHEFNDYLSWTASHFEHQCAYGEDVFEVLPETDNDEVAYLRVRSRDENGAVHERLTRSLVISVGGAPNVPECFAGLKDDPRVFHSSHYLRELAKQGAPKRIAVIGAGQSAAEIFLDLHGREGIQVDLISRAWAFKPSDDSPFVNEIFNPEYTDYVFNNPTGQREALLQEYKSTNYSAPDLALIQEIYDVFYQQKVTG
;
A
#
# COMPACT_ATOMS: atom_id res chain seq x y z
N MET A 1 22.58 22.58 -14.09
CA MET A 1 21.74 21.67 -13.30
C MET A 1 20.53 21.34 -14.16
N HIS A 2 20.22 20.07 -14.37
CA HIS A 2 19.06 19.64 -15.15
C HIS A 2 17.77 19.98 -14.37
N ILE A 3 16.72 20.43 -15.06
CA ILE A 3 15.44 20.80 -14.45
C ILE A 3 14.38 19.84 -14.98
N HIS A 4 13.83 19.01 -14.10
CA HIS A 4 12.77 18.08 -14.44
C HIS A 4 11.42 18.79 -14.61
N ASP A 5 10.57 18.31 -15.51
CA ASP A 5 9.18 18.77 -15.57
C ASP A 5 8.42 18.37 -14.31
N LEU A 6 8.75 17.19 -13.77
CA LEU A 6 8.11 16.59 -12.60
C LEU A 6 9.08 15.77 -11.76
N ILE A 7 9.05 15.95 -10.44
CA ILE A 7 9.63 14.97 -9.49
C ILE A 7 8.51 14.33 -8.65
N GLY A 8 8.52 13.00 -8.54
CA GLY A 8 7.69 12.23 -7.62
C GLY A 8 8.46 11.78 -6.39
N ILE A 9 7.95 12.09 -5.19
CA ILE A 9 8.49 11.59 -3.91
C ILE A 9 7.72 10.32 -3.51
N GLY A 10 8.45 9.23 -3.33
CA GLY A 10 7.95 7.87 -3.19
C GLY A 10 7.74 7.20 -4.56
N PHE A 11 7.99 5.89 -4.64
CA PHE A 11 7.72 5.11 -5.86
C PHE A 11 6.88 3.86 -5.55
N GLY A 12 5.82 4.08 -4.78
CA GLY A 12 4.74 3.13 -4.57
C GLY A 12 3.70 3.12 -5.72
N PRO A 13 2.61 2.36 -5.58
CA PRO A 13 1.61 2.15 -6.64
C PRO A 13 1.09 3.44 -7.30
N SER A 14 0.87 4.52 -6.54
CA SER A 14 0.39 5.80 -7.07
C SER A 14 1.35 6.42 -8.10
N ASN A 15 2.65 6.50 -7.77
CA ASN A 15 3.65 7.07 -8.68
C ASN A 15 4.04 6.10 -9.81
N ILE A 16 3.90 4.78 -9.60
CA ILE A 16 4.02 3.81 -10.70
C ILE A 16 2.87 3.99 -11.70
N ALA A 17 1.62 4.13 -11.24
CA ALA A 17 0.48 4.40 -12.12
C ALA A 17 0.68 5.71 -12.92
N LEU A 18 1.24 6.76 -12.28
CA LEU A 18 1.62 7.99 -12.95
C LEU A 18 2.73 7.76 -14.00
N ALA A 19 3.79 7.02 -13.66
CA ALA A 19 4.86 6.68 -14.59
C ALA A 19 4.33 5.95 -15.84
N ILE A 20 3.37 5.03 -15.66
CA ILE A 20 2.73 4.34 -16.78
C ILE A 20 1.95 5.32 -17.67
N ALA A 21 1.13 6.19 -17.07
CA ALA A 21 0.37 7.18 -17.82
C ALA A 21 1.29 8.13 -18.63
N LEU A 22 2.40 8.55 -18.03
CA LEU A 22 3.41 9.38 -18.70
C LEU A 22 4.12 8.63 -19.83
N ASP A 23 4.41 7.34 -19.68
CA ASP A 23 4.99 6.53 -20.77
C ASP A 23 4.04 6.35 -21.94
N GLU A 24 2.74 6.14 -21.67
CA GLU A 24 1.72 6.07 -22.72
C GLU A 24 1.55 7.42 -23.45
N GLN A 25 1.57 8.54 -22.70
CA GLN A 25 1.56 9.89 -23.30
C GLN A 25 2.81 10.17 -24.13
N ARG A 26 4.00 9.71 -23.68
CA ARG A 26 5.25 9.81 -24.44
C ARG A 26 5.14 9.08 -25.78
N GLN A 27 4.55 7.88 -25.81
CA GLN A 27 4.32 7.13 -27.05
C GLN A 27 3.35 7.86 -27.99
N ALA A 28 2.42 8.66 -27.45
CA ALA A 28 1.52 9.54 -28.21
C ALA A 28 2.14 10.91 -28.59
N GLY A 29 3.44 11.12 -28.35
CA GLY A 29 4.16 12.35 -28.72
C GLY A 29 4.14 13.47 -27.68
N GLN A 30 3.65 13.21 -26.47
CA GLN A 30 3.58 14.17 -25.36
C GLN A 30 4.59 13.79 -24.25
N ALA A 31 5.88 13.76 -24.59
CA ALA A 31 6.93 13.41 -23.65
C ALA A 31 7.07 14.48 -22.54
N ARG A 32 7.13 14.02 -21.29
CA ARG A 32 7.45 14.82 -20.11
C ARG A 32 8.65 14.21 -19.41
N ASP A 33 9.55 15.05 -18.94
CA ASP A 33 10.69 14.58 -18.15
C ASP A 33 10.29 14.43 -16.68
N ALA A 34 10.02 13.18 -16.28
CA ALA A 34 9.63 12.82 -14.93
C ALA A 34 10.71 11.99 -14.25
N PHE A 35 10.97 12.28 -12.98
CA PHE A 35 11.92 11.54 -12.16
C PHE A 35 11.32 11.20 -10.80
N PHE A 36 11.60 10.01 -10.27
CA PHE A 36 11.05 9.53 -9.01
C PHE A 36 12.15 9.26 -7.98
N ILE A 37 11.86 9.45 -6.70
CA ILE A 37 12.80 9.22 -5.60
C ILE A 37 12.12 8.33 -4.55
N GLU A 38 12.71 7.18 -4.25
CA GLU A 38 12.18 6.19 -3.31
C GLU A 38 13.23 5.83 -2.25
N ARG A 39 12.82 5.80 -0.98
CA ARG A 39 13.71 5.52 0.14
C ARG A 39 14.13 4.06 0.23
N GLN A 40 13.28 3.14 -0.22
CA GLN A 40 13.62 1.71 -0.24
C GLN A 40 14.69 1.45 -1.30
N PRO A 41 15.63 0.51 -1.06
CA PRO A 41 16.73 0.21 -2.00
C PRO A 41 16.25 -0.47 -3.29
N CYS A 42 15.03 -1.02 -3.28
CA CYS A 42 14.34 -1.55 -4.43
C CYS A 42 12.82 -1.46 -4.19
N PHE A 43 12.02 -1.69 -5.22
CA PHE A 43 10.57 -1.70 -5.06
C PHE A 43 10.13 -2.83 -4.11
N ALA A 44 9.32 -2.48 -3.12
CA ALA A 44 8.53 -3.43 -2.34
C ALA A 44 7.25 -2.78 -1.84
N TRP A 45 6.14 -3.50 -1.95
CA TRP A 45 4.83 -3.05 -1.49
C TRP A 45 4.46 -3.72 -0.17
N HIS A 46 4.54 -2.94 0.91
CA HIS A 46 4.31 -3.40 2.29
C HIS A 46 5.05 -4.72 2.65
N PRO A 47 6.38 -4.80 2.44
CA PRO A 47 7.12 -6.07 2.54
C PRO A 47 6.98 -6.77 3.89
N HIS A 48 6.79 -6.02 4.96
CA HIS A 48 6.68 -6.58 6.32
C HIS A 48 5.27 -7.06 6.69
N MET A 49 4.32 -6.96 5.75
CA MET A 49 2.96 -7.52 5.84
C MET A 49 2.69 -8.51 4.68
N LEU A 50 3.70 -8.95 3.93
CA LEU A 50 3.55 -10.01 2.93
C LEU A 50 3.51 -11.39 3.62
N LEU A 51 2.36 -11.67 4.25
CA LEU A 51 2.06 -12.94 4.89
C LEU A 51 1.67 -13.98 3.83
N GLU A 52 2.04 -15.24 4.07
CA GLU A 52 1.93 -16.33 3.07
C GLU A 52 0.50 -16.50 2.52
N ASN A 53 -0.51 -16.44 3.40
CA ASN A 53 -1.92 -16.68 3.03
C ASN A 53 -2.70 -15.39 2.73
N ALA A 54 -2.02 -14.25 2.58
CA ALA A 54 -2.72 -13.00 2.36
C ALA A 54 -3.07 -12.77 0.89
N HIS A 55 -4.29 -12.31 0.66
CA HIS A 55 -4.85 -12.04 -0.66
C HIS A 55 -5.17 -10.56 -0.84
N MET A 56 -5.29 -10.13 -2.09
CA MET A 56 -5.78 -8.81 -2.43
C MET A 56 -7.26 -8.68 -2.04
N GLN A 57 -7.64 -7.55 -1.45
CA GLN A 57 -9.04 -7.22 -1.13
C GLN A 57 -9.74 -6.47 -2.28
N ILE A 58 -9.15 -6.51 -3.47
CA ILE A 58 -9.61 -5.79 -4.65
C ILE A 58 -9.40 -6.67 -5.87
N SER A 59 -10.35 -6.60 -6.81
CA SER A 59 -10.24 -7.33 -8.08
C SER A 59 -8.95 -6.94 -8.81
N PHE A 60 -8.26 -7.91 -9.39
CA PHE A 60 -7.09 -7.66 -10.24
C PHE A 60 -7.40 -6.75 -11.44
N LEU A 61 -8.67 -6.60 -11.84
CA LEU A 61 -9.08 -5.67 -12.90
C LEU A 61 -8.98 -4.20 -12.47
N LYS A 62 -8.86 -3.92 -11.17
CA LYS A 62 -8.46 -2.61 -10.62
C LYS A 62 -6.94 -2.54 -10.43
N ASP A 63 -6.18 -3.14 -11.36
CA ASP A 63 -4.73 -2.93 -11.45
C ASP A 63 -4.38 -1.46 -11.79
N LEU A 64 -3.10 -1.18 -12.03
CA LEU A 64 -2.61 0.18 -12.23
C LEU A 64 -3.10 0.87 -13.51
N VAL A 65 -3.70 0.13 -14.46
CA VAL A 65 -3.95 0.65 -15.81
C VAL A 65 -5.26 0.24 -16.43
N THR A 66 -5.77 -0.97 -16.15
CA THR A 66 -6.88 -1.59 -16.87
C THR A 66 -8.14 -0.73 -16.88
N PRO A 67 -8.57 -0.08 -15.77
CA PRO A 67 -9.73 0.81 -15.80
C PRO A 67 -9.58 2.02 -16.74
N ARG A 68 -8.33 2.45 -17.00
CA ARG A 68 -8.01 3.58 -17.88
C ARG A 68 -7.73 3.14 -19.32
N ASN A 69 -6.99 2.06 -19.50
CA ASN A 69 -6.55 1.53 -20.79
C ASN A 69 -6.33 0.00 -20.70
N PRO A 70 -7.35 -0.82 -21.02
CA PRO A 70 -7.24 -2.29 -21.03
C PRO A 70 -6.21 -2.83 -22.04
N GLY A 71 -5.85 -2.04 -23.06
CA GLY A 71 -4.83 -2.39 -24.05
C GLY A 71 -3.40 -2.11 -23.61
N SER A 72 -3.21 -1.56 -22.39
CA SER A 72 -1.88 -1.26 -21.87
C SER A 72 -1.06 -2.52 -21.63
N ARG A 73 0.23 -2.47 -22.01
CA ARG A 73 1.18 -3.56 -21.72
C ARG A 73 1.42 -3.76 -20.22
N PHE A 74 1.02 -2.82 -19.37
CA PHE A 74 1.23 -2.88 -17.93
C PHE A 74 0.04 -3.46 -17.16
N SER A 75 -0.95 -4.03 -17.84
CA SER A 75 -2.07 -4.72 -17.18
C SER A 75 -1.59 -5.97 -16.44
N PHE A 76 -2.30 -6.36 -15.38
CA PHE A 76 -2.04 -7.57 -14.63
C PHE A 76 -2.14 -8.82 -15.51
N LEU A 77 -3.08 -8.83 -16.47
CA LEU A 77 -3.21 -9.91 -17.45
C LEU A 77 -1.98 -10.02 -18.37
N ASN A 78 -1.45 -8.89 -18.87
CA ASN A 78 -0.24 -8.92 -19.69
C ASN A 78 1.00 -9.33 -18.87
N TYR A 79 1.05 -8.94 -17.60
CA TYR A 79 2.07 -9.44 -16.66
C TYR A 79 1.99 -10.97 -16.53
N LEU A 80 0.81 -11.54 -16.26
CA LEU A 80 0.63 -13.00 -16.15
C LEU A 80 1.05 -13.72 -17.44
N HIS A 81 0.69 -13.15 -18.59
CA HIS A 81 1.11 -13.66 -19.89
C HIS A 81 2.63 -13.64 -20.05
N SER A 82 3.28 -12.52 -19.70
CA SER A 82 4.74 -12.38 -19.76
C SER A 82 5.50 -13.35 -18.84
N LYS A 83 4.88 -13.76 -17.73
CA LYS A 83 5.42 -14.74 -16.78
C LYS A 83 5.07 -16.19 -17.15
N GLY A 84 4.31 -16.41 -18.22
CA GLY A 84 3.86 -17.75 -18.62
C GLY A 84 2.84 -18.39 -17.67
N ARG A 85 2.17 -17.60 -16.82
CA ARG A 85 1.24 -18.07 -15.76
C ARG A 85 -0.22 -17.75 -16.02
N LEU A 86 -0.56 -17.17 -17.18
CA LEU A 86 -1.94 -16.74 -17.49
C LEU A 86 -2.94 -17.90 -17.44
N GLN A 87 -2.62 -19.04 -18.07
CA GLN A 87 -3.53 -20.20 -18.08
C GLN A 87 -3.73 -20.77 -16.67
N ASP A 88 -2.67 -20.83 -15.87
CA ASP A 88 -2.74 -21.29 -14.49
C ASP A 88 -3.63 -20.37 -13.65
N PHE A 89 -3.47 -19.04 -13.80
CA PHE A 89 -4.30 -18.07 -13.10
C PHE A 89 -5.79 -18.14 -13.52
N ILE A 90 -6.08 -18.36 -14.81
CA ILE A 90 -7.46 -18.58 -15.28
C ILE A 90 -8.09 -19.80 -14.58
N ASN A 91 -7.31 -20.88 -14.41
CA ASN A 91 -7.77 -22.09 -13.74
C ASN A 91 -8.05 -21.89 -12.25
N LEU A 92 -7.46 -20.88 -11.60
CA LEU A 92 -7.76 -20.54 -10.19
C LEU A 92 -9.17 -19.96 -10.01
N GLN A 93 -9.79 -19.43 -11.07
CA GLN A 93 -11.14 -18.85 -11.03
C GLN A 93 -11.34 -17.80 -9.91
N THR A 94 -10.30 -17.02 -9.63
CA THR A 94 -10.32 -15.98 -8.59
C THR A 94 -10.13 -14.59 -9.19
N PHE A 95 -10.75 -13.58 -8.57
CA PHE A 95 -10.46 -12.17 -8.83
C PHE A 95 -9.39 -11.59 -7.90
N PHE A 96 -9.00 -12.34 -6.88
CA PHE A 96 -8.19 -11.87 -5.76
C PHE A 96 -6.85 -12.62 -5.73
N PRO A 97 -5.83 -12.13 -6.48
CA PRO A 97 -4.50 -12.75 -6.43
C PRO A 97 -3.91 -12.67 -5.01
N SER A 98 -2.89 -13.48 -4.74
CA SER A 98 -2.14 -13.35 -3.49
C SER A 98 -1.43 -12.00 -3.44
N ARG A 99 -1.19 -11.46 -2.23
CA ARG A 99 -0.39 -10.23 -2.07
C ARG A 99 1.04 -10.41 -2.57
N HIS A 100 1.58 -11.63 -2.50
CA HIS A 100 2.88 -11.97 -3.10
C HIS A 100 2.86 -11.79 -4.63
N GLU A 101 1.85 -12.33 -5.31
CA GLU A 101 1.73 -12.22 -6.76
C GLU A 101 1.48 -10.79 -7.22
N PHE A 102 0.64 -10.04 -6.48
CA PHE A 102 0.40 -8.64 -6.78
C PHE A 102 1.64 -7.78 -6.50
N ASN A 103 2.42 -8.09 -5.45
CA ASN A 103 3.72 -7.46 -5.24
C ASN A 103 4.71 -7.77 -6.37
N ASP A 104 4.78 -9.01 -6.89
CA ASP A 104 5.60 -9.32 -8.08
C ASP A 104 5.11 -8.57 -9.33
N TYR A 105 3.80 -8.42 -9.52
CA TYR A 105 3.24 -7.57 -10.59
C TYR A 105 3.70 -6.11 -10.48
N LEU A 106 3.60 -5.52 -9.29
CA LEU A 106 4.01 -4.14 -9.06
C LEU A 106 5.53 -3.99 -9.22
N SER A 107 6.31 -4.98 -8.78
CA SER A 107 7.77 -5.02 -8.92
C SER A 107 8.18 -5.12 -10.40
N TRP A 108 7.52 -6.02 -11.14
CA TRP A 108 7.68 -6.16 -12.59
C TRP A 108 7.30 -4.88 -13.33
N THR A 109 6.25 -4.19 -12.90
CA THR A 109 5.87 -2.92 -13.52
C THR A 109 6.91 -1.83 -13.23
N ALA A 110 7.34 -1.72 -11.97
CA ALA A 110 8.35 -0.75 -11.52
C ALA A 110 9.69 -0.92 -12.25
N SER A 111 10.10 -2.16 -12.56
CA SER A 111 11.39 -2.42 -13.22
C SER A 111 11.52 -1.78 -14.61
N HIS A 112 10.40 -1.51 -15.29
CA HIS A 112 10.39 -0.80 -16.58
C HIS A 112 10.78 0.68 -16.45
N PHE A 113 10.79 1.20 -15.23
CA PHE A 113 11.00 2.61 -14.90
C PHE A 113 12.24 2.83 -14.02
N GLU A 114 13.12 1.85 -13.86
CA GLU A 114 14.35 1.98 -13.06
C GLU A 114 15.24 3.14 -13.53
N HIS A 115 15.30 3.39 -14.84
CA HIS A 115 16.08 4.49 -15.41
C HIS A 115 15.58 5.90 -15.03
N GLN A 116 14.36 6.02 -14.51
CA GLN A 116 13.73 7.27 -14.08
C GLN A 116 13.41 7.28 -12.58
N CYS A 117 13.99 6.36 -11.81
CA CYS A 117 13.80 6.28 -10.36
C CYS A 117 15.13 6.13 -9.62
N ALA A 118 15.38 7.00 -8.64
CA ALA A 118 16.43 6.82 -7.66
C ALA A 118 15.89 6.07 -6.44
N TYR A 119 16.29 4.82 -6.29
CA TYR A 119 16.05 4.02 -5.09
C TYR A 119 17.13 4.26 -4.02
N GLY A 120 16.82 3.95 -2.76
CA GLY A 120 17.72 4.12 -1.63
C GLY A 120 17.94 5.58 -1.21
N GLU A 121 17.08 6.50 -1.66
CA GLU A 121 17.20 7.93 -1.41
C GLU A 121 16.00 8.45 -0.59
N ASP A 122 16.24 8.95 0.61
CA ASP A 122 15.22 9.51 1.49
C ASP A 122 15.13 11.03 1.31
N VAL A 123 14.00 11.53 0.80
CA VAL A 123 13.76 12.97 0.63
C VAL A 123 13.45 13.59 1.98
N PHE A 124 14.25 14.57 2.40
CA PHE A 124 14.12 15.21 3.70
C PHE A 124 13.73 16.69 3.63
N GLU A 125 13.84 17.32 2.46
CA GLU A 125 13.55 18.75 2.30
C GLU A 125 13.15 19.12 0.87
N VAL A 126 12.22 20.08 0.75
CA VAL A 126 11.88 20.75 -0.50
C VAL A 126 11.97 22.26 -0.26
N LEU A 127 12.77 22.95 -1.06
CA LEU A 127 13.01 24.39 -0.96
C LEU A 127 12.50 25.11 -2.22
N PRO A 128 11.92 26.31 -2.09
CA PRO A 128 11.59 27.14 -3.25
C PRO A 128 12.87 27.75 -3.85
N GLU A 129 12.97 27.72 -5.18
CA GLU A 129 13.97 28.49 -5.92
C GLU A 129 13.30 29.69 -6.56
N THR A 130 13.72 30.89 -6.17
CA THR A 130 13.07 32.13 -6.58
C THR A 130 13.82 32.82 -7.72
N ASP A 131 13.07 33.32 -8.70
CA ASP A 131 13.53 34.22 -9.75
C ASP A 131 12.57 35.43 -9.81
N ASN A 132 13.10 36.66 -9.72
CA ASN A 132 12.31 37.90 -9.64
C ASN A 132 11.18 37.88 -8.59
N ASP A 133 11.47 37.43 -7.36
CA ASP A 133 10.52 37.30 -6.24
C ASP A 133 9.37 36.29 -6.45
N GLU A 134 9.39 35.52 -7.54
CA GLU A 134 8.46 34.42 -7.79
C GLU A 134 9.15 33.05 -7.65
N VAL A 135 8.44 32.04 -7.17
CA VAL A 135 8.97 30.66 -7.11
C VAL A 135 8.98 30.08 -8.52
N ALA A 136 10.17 30.01 -9.12
CA ALA A 136 10.36 29.49 -10.47
C ALA A 136 10.44 27.96 -10.48
N TYR A 137 11.10 27.36 -9.49
CA TYR A 137 11.31 25.92 -9.37
C TYR A 137 11.30 25.46 -7.91
N LEU A 138 11.32 24.15 -7.72
CA LEU A 138 11.50 23.50 -6.43
C LEU A 138 12.82 22.73 -6.42
N ARG A 139 13.62 22.91 -5.38
CA ARG A 139 14.80 22.09 -5.08
C ARG A 139 14.40 20.98 -4.12
N VAL A 140 14.52 19.74 -4.59
CA VAL A 140 14.27 18.53 -3.80
C VAL A 140 15.62 18.00 -3.32
N ARG A 141 15.76 17.82 -2.00
CA ARG A 141 16.98 17.28 -1.39
C ARG A 141 16.71 15.91 -0.78
N SER A 142 17.51 14.94 -1.18
CA SER A 142 17.46 13.57 -0.70
C SER A 142 18.80 13.12 -0.17
N ARG A 143 18.79 12.08 0.67
CA ARG A 143 19.99 11.47 1.24
C ARG A 143 20.03 9.99 0.89
N ASP A 144 21.15 9.53 0.37
CA ASP A 144 21.35 8.10 0.11
C ASP A 144 21.79 7.31 1.36
N GLU A 145 21.91 6.00 1.23
CA GLU A 145 22.35 5.09 2.31
C GLU A 145 23.75 5.41 2.86
N ASN A 146 24.61 6.07 2.07
CA ASN A 146 25.96 6.49 2.47
C ASN A 146 25.97 7.86 3.15
N GLY A 147 24.80 8.50 3.26
CA GLY A 147 24.64 9.82 3.84
C GLY A 147 24.95 10.97 2.87
N ALA A 148 25.22 10.69 1.60
CA ALA A 148 25.46 11.74 0.61
C ALA A 148 24.15 12.43 0.25
N VAL A 149 24.21 13.75 0.11
CA VAL A 149 23.04 14.59 -0.22
C VAL A 149 23.01 14.82 -1.72
N HIS A 150 21.87 14.51 -2.33
CA HIS A 150 21.58 14.74 -3.74
C HIS A 150 20.57 15.89 -3.85
N GLU A 151 20.76 16.76 -4.83
CA GLU A 151 19.87 17.89 -5.08
C GLU A 151 19.36 17.85 -6.52
N ARG A 152 18.05 17.96 -6.69
CA ARG A 152 17.38 17.96 -8.00
C ARG A 152 16.43 19.13 -8.10
N LEU A 153 16.32 19.72 -9.27
CA LEU A 153 15.37 20.81 -9.55
C LEU A 153 14.18 20.30 -10.34
N THR A 154 12.99 20.82 -10.03
CA THR A 154 11.78 20.51 -10.78
C THR A 154 10.82 21.68 -10.88
N ARG A 155 9.99 21.66 -11.93
CA ARG A 155 8.85 22.58 -12.10
C ARG A 155 7.64 22.16 -11.29
N SER A 156 7.43 20.86 -11.12
CA SER A 156 6.24 20.30 -10.47
C SER A 156 6.62 19.18 -9.51
N LEU A 157 5.90 19.04 -8.41
CA LEU A 157 6.14 18.01 -7.42
C LEU A 157 4.89 17.16 -7.20
N VAL A 158 5.05 15.84 -7.16
CA VAL A 158 4.02 14.90 -6.71
C VAL A 158 4.51 14.20 -5.46
N ILE A 159 3.74 14.28 -4.38
CA ILE A 159 4.06 13.65 -3.10
C ILE A 159 3.17 12.42 -2.93
N SER A 160 3.75 11.22 -2.96
CA SER A 160 3.03 9.94 -2.85
C SER A 160 3.78 8.98 -1.91
N VAL A 161 4.01 9.44 -0.68
CA VAL A 161 4.82 8.75 0.33
C VAL A 161 4.08 7.68 1.14
N GLY A 162 2.79 7.47 0.84
CA GLY A 162 1.91 6.56 1.59
C GLY A 162 1.52 7.09 2.97
N GLY A 163 1.03 6.19 3.83
CA GLY A 163 0.66 6.49 5.21
C GLY A 163 1.81 6.27 6.21
N ALA A 164 1.77 6.98 7.33
CA ALA A 164 2.64 6.72 8.48
C ALA A 164 1.93 5.80 9.50
N PRO A 165 2.66 4.98 10.26
CA PRO A 165 2.11 4.21 11.39
C PRO A 165 1.31 5.08 12.36
N ASN A 166 0.12 4.63 12.74
CA ASN A 166 -0.68 5.27 13.78
C ASN A 166 -0.50 4.50 15.09
N VAL A 167 0.28 5.08 16.01
CA VAL A 167 0.56 4.50 17.34
C VAL A 167 -0.36 5.16 18.38
N PRO A 168 -1.22 4.41 19.09
CA PRO A 168 -2.06 4.98 20.14
C PRO A 168 -1.22 5.63 21.24
N GLU A 169 -1.72 6.74 21.80
CA GLU A 169 -1.01 7.55 22.80
C GLU A 169 -0.51 6.74 24.00
N CYS A 170 -1.28 5.73 24.44
CA CYS A 170 -0.88 4.86 25.54
C CYS A 170 0.39 4.02 25.26
N PHE A 171 0.80 3.88 24.00
CA PHE A 171 2.04 3.22 23.58
C PHE A 171 3.16 4.19 23.19
N ALA A 172 2.91 5.51 23.19
CA ALA A 172 3.91 6.50 22.75
C ALA A 172 5.21 6.45 23.58
N GLY A 173 5.10 6.17 24.89
CA GLY A 173 6.24 5.99 25.79
C GLY A 173 7.04 4.71 25.56
N LEU A 174 6.58 3.80 24.70
CA LEU A 174 7.21 2.52 24.38
C LEU A 174 7.82 2.50 22.97
N LYS A 175 7.96 3.66 22.31
CA LYS A 175 8.46 3.76 20.92
C LYS A 175 9.84 3.10 20.70
N ASP A 176 10.68 3.08 21.73
CA ASP A 176 12.05 2.54 21.68
C ASP A 176 12.12 1.10 22.22
N ASP A 177 11.00 0.52 22.67
CA ASP A 177 10.94 -0.85 23.14
C ASP A 177 10.81 -1.82 21.95
N PRO A 178 11.81 -2.69 21.69
CA PRO A 178 11.80 -3.56 20.52
C PRO A 178 10.70 -4.64 20.54
N ARG A 179 9.97 -4.78 21.66
CA ARG A 179 8.84 -5.71 21.81
C ARG A 179 7.51 -5.10 21.36
N VAL A 180 7.46 -3.77 21.18
CA VAL A 180 6.26 -3.04 20.76
C VAL A 180 6.52 -2.46 19.38
N PHE A 181 5.87 -3.04 18.37
CA PHE A 181 6.03 -2.59 16.99
C PHE A 181 4.71 -2.58 16.24
N HIS A 182 4.58 -1.64 15.30
CA HIS A 182 3.41 -1.50 14.46
C HIS A 182 3.37 -2.59 13.37
N SER A 183 2.18 -2.94 12.89
CA SER A 183 1.96 -3.98 11.86
C SER A 183 2.80 -3.75 10.59
N SER A 184 3.04 -2.49 10.21
CA SER A 184 3.91 -2.12 9.07
C SER A 184 5.36 -2.61 9.17
N HIS A 185 5.79 -3.11 10.32
CA HIS A 185 7.11 -3.69 10.53
C HIS A 185 7.05 -5.15 11.02
N TYR A 186 5.86 -5.77 10.99
CA TYR A 186 5.55 -7.04 11.63
C TYR A 186 6.58 -8.14 11.36
N LEU A 187 6.75 -8.59 10.11
CA LEU A 187 7.67 -9.69 9.81
C LEU A 187 9.13 -9.37 10.19
N ARG A 188 9.57 -8.13 9.99
CA ARG A 188 10.94 -7.70 10.29
C ARG A 188 11.22 -7.70 11.78
N GLU A 189 10.32 -7.14 12.58
CA GLU A 189 10.53 -7.06 14.04
C GLU A 189 10.25 -8.38 14.73
N LEU A 190 9.26 -9.16 14.26
CA LEU A 190 8.99 -10.50 14.77
C LEU A 190 10.19 -11.43 14.58
N ALA A 191 10.87 -11.36 13.42
CA ALA A 191 12.07 -12.16 13.15
C ALA A 191 13.26 -11.85 14.08
N LYS A 192 13.27 -10.67 14.71
CA LYS A 192 14.28 -10.29 15.71
C LYS A 192 13.89 -10.74 17.13
N GLN A 193 12.65 -11.13 17.35
CA GLN A 193 12.23 -11.70 18.62
C GLN A 193 12.76 -13.14 18.72
N GLY A 194 13.01 -13.60 19.94
CA GLY A 194 13.38 -15.00 20.19
C GLY A 194 12.19 -15.95 20.00
N ALA A 195 11.90 -16.75 21.02
CA ALA A 195 10.70 -17.59 21.05
C ALA A 195 9.64 -16.96 21.99
N PRO A 196 8.91 -15.91 21.54
CA PRO A 196 7.88 -15.30 22.37
C PRO A 196 6.77 -16.31 22.67
N LYS A 197 6.46 -16.50 23.95
CA LYS A 197 5.38 -17.42 24.37
C LYS A 197 4.00 -16.77 24.34
N ARG A 198 3.94 -15.45 24.49
CA ARG A 198 2.69 -14.68 24.53
C ARG A 198 2.84 -13.40 23.72
N ILE A 199 1.92 -13.16 22.80
CA ILE A 199 1.88 -11.96 21.97
C ILE A 199 0.48 -11.36 22.05
N ALA A 200 0.41 -10.03 22.24
CA ALA A 200 -0.85 -9.30 22.14
C ALA A 200 -0.93 -8.62 20.76
N VAL A 201 -2.06 -8.77 20.08
CA VAL A 201 -2.36 -8.08 18.82
C VAL A 201 -3.42 -7.02 19.12
N ILE A 202 -3.07 -5.74 18.90
CA ILE A 202 -3.97 -4.61 19.20
C ILE A 202 -4.68 -4.16 17.92
N GLY A 203 -5.99 -4.31 17.87
CA GLY A 203 -6.82 -3.84 16.76
C GLY A 203 -7.91 -4.82 16.34
N ALA A 204 -8.72 -4.40 15.37
CA ALA A 204 -9.80 -5.21 14.80
C ALA A 204 -9.99 -5.03 13.28
N GLY A 205 -9.00 -4.46 12.60
CA GLY A 205 -9.00 -4.36 11.13
C GLY A 205 -8.33 -5.55 10.47
N GLN A 206 -8.28 -5.52 9.13
CA GLN A 206 -7.68 -6.56 8.31
C GLN A 206 -6.28 -7.00 8.81
N SER A 207 -5.36 -6.06 9.05
CA SER A 207 -4.01 -6.40 9.51
C SER A 207 -3.99 -7.12 10.86
N ALA A 208 -4.91 -6.79 11.79
CA ALA A 208 -4.97 -7.47 13.08
C ALA A 208 -5.48 -8.91 12.93
N ALA A 209 -6.48 -9.12 12.05
CA ALA A 209 -7.01 -10.45 11.74
C ALA A 209 -5.93 -11.33 11.10
N GLU A 210 -5.21 -10.82 10.10
CA GLU A 210 -4.16 -11.58 9.41
C GLU A 210 -2.98 -11.90 10.34
N ILE A 211 -2.52 -10.93 11.16
CA ILE A 211 -1.45 -11.17 12.14
C ILE A 211 -1.87 -12.20 13.18
N PHE A 212 -3.12 -12.16 13.64
CA PHE A 212 -3.62 -13.16 14.59
C PHE A 212 -3.56 -14.57 14.01
N LEU A 213 -4.03 -14.76 12.78
CA LEU A 213 -4.00 -16.07 12.11
C LEU A 213 -2.57 -16.54 11.84
N ASP A 214 -1.70 -15.64 11.37
CA ASP A 214 -0.28 -15.96 11.15
C ASP A 214 0.42 -16.38 12.46
N LEU A 215 0.16 -15.71 13.58
CA LEU A 215 0.72 -16.08 14.87
C LEU A 215 0.10 -17.36 15.44
N HIS A 216 -1.21 -17.56 15.27
CA HIS A 216 -1.90 -18.76 15.72
C HIS A 216 -1.38 -20.02 15.01
N GLY A 217 -1.01 -19.91 13.73
CA GLY A 217 -0.38 -20.99 12.96
C GLY A 217 1.04 -21.36 13.43
N ARG A 218 1.66 -20.60 14.34
CA ARG A 218 3.00 -20.86 14.87
C ARG A 218 2.93 -21.61 16.19
N GLU A 219 3.68 -22.71 16.30
CA GLU A 219 3.69 -23.53 17.51
C GLU A 219 4.21 -22.78 18.75
N GLY A 220 3.56 -23.01 19.90
CA GLY A 220 4.02 -22.54 21.20
C GLY A 220 3.76 -21.05 21.50
N ILE A 221 2.98 -20.36 20.65
CA ILE A 221 2.59 -18.96 20.85
C ILE A 221 1.14 -18.88 21.31
N GLN A 222 0.90 -18.26 22.46
CA GLN A 222 -0.44 -17.82 22.86
C GLN A 222 -0.66 -16.39 22.37
N VAL A 223 -1.77 -16.17 21.66
CA VAL A 223 -2.10 -14.87 21.06
C VAL A 223 -3.32 -14.27 21.72
N ASP A 224 -3.18 -13.07 22.29
CA ASP A 224 -4.28 -12.30 22.86
C ASP A 224 -4.70 -11.21 21.84
N LEU A 225 -5.87 -11.36 21.22
CA LEU A 225 -6.42 -10.39 20.28
C LEU A 225 -7.25 -9.33 21.01
N ILE A 226 -6.73 -8.11 21.10
CA ILE A 226 -7.29 -7.03 21.93
C ILE A 226 -7.90 -5.96 21.03
N SER A 227 -9.21 -5.77 21.19
CA SER A 227 -9.99 -4.79 20.43
C SER A 227 -10.83 -3.93 21.34
N ARG A 228 -11.02 -2.66 20.96
CA ARG A 228 -12.03 -1.77 21.56
C ARG A 228 -13.46 -2.05 21.08
N ALA A 229 -13.59 -2.67 19.91
CA ALA A 229 -14.88 -3.04 19.34
C ALA A 229 -15.35 -4.35 19.96
N TRP A 230 -16.66 -4.46 20.19
CA TRP A 230 -17.26 -5.66 20.77
C TRP A 230 -17.14 -6.90 19.87
N ALA A 231 -17.11 -6.70 18.56
CA ALA A 231 -17.00 -7.77 17.57
C ALA A 231 -16.30 -7.25 16.30
N PHE A 232 -15.78 -8.19 15.51
CA PHE A 232 -15.37 -7.93 14.14
C PHE A 232 -16.60 -7.61 13.28
N LYS A 233 -16.42 -6.66 12.36
CA LYS A 233 -17.42 -6.32 11.35
C LYS A 233 -16.81 -6.63 9.99
N PRO A 234 -17.51 -7.34 9.10
CA PRO A 234 -16.99 -7.61 7.77
C PRO A 234 -16.87 -6.30 6.98
N SER A 235 -15.92 -6.27 6.05
CA SER A 235 -15.91 -5.28 4.99
C SER A 235 -17.18 -5.39 4.15
N ASP A 236 -17.80 -4.26 3.81
CA ASP A 236 -18.93 -4.24 2.88
C ASP A 236 -18.40 -4.04 1.46
N ASP A 237 -18.38 -5.15 0.70
CA ASP A 237 -17.99 -5.20 -0.70
C ASP A 237 -19.19 -5.41 -1.64
N SER A 238 -20.42 -5.22 -1.12
CA SER A 238 -21.64 -5.43 -1.89
C SER A 238 -21.69 -4.50 -3.11
N PRO A 239 -22.20 -4.95 -4.28
CA PRO A 239 -22.00 -4.24 -5.54
C PRO A 239 -22.43 -2.76 -5.54
N PHE A 240 -23.59 -2.43 -4.96
CA PHE A 240 -24.07 -1.04 -4.89
C PHE A 240 -23.22 -0.18 -3.95
N VAL A 241 -22.81 -0.71 -2.80
CA VAL A 241 -21.94 0.01 -1.87
C VAL A 241 -20.56 0.21 -2.48
N ASN A 242 -20.06 -0.78 -3.22
CA ASN A 242 -18.74 -0.74 -3.84
C ASN A 242 -18.63 0.26 -5.00
N GLU A 243 -19.75 0.79 -5.54
CA GLU A 243 -19.76 1.86 -6.55
C GLU A 243 -19.10 3.15 -6.03
N ILE A 244 -18.99 3.35 -4.71
CA ILE A 244 -18.25 4.49 -4.14
C ILE A 244 -16.76 4.48 -4.52
N PHE A 245 -16.23 3.33 -4.96
CA PHE A 245 -14.86 3.19 -5.42
C PHE A 245 -14.72 3.27 -6.95
N ASN A 246 -15.80 3.62 -7.66
CA ASN A 246 -15.72 3.91 -9.09
C ASN A 246 -14.97 5.24 -9.30
N PRO A 247 -14.16 5.37 -10.37
CA PRO A 247 -13.40 6.59 -10.63
C PRO A 247 -14.26 7.86 -10.61
N GLU A 248 -15.48 7.80 -11.18
CA GLU A 248 -16.41 8.93 -11.29
C GLU A 248 -16.95 9.41 -9.92
N TYR A 249 -16.96 8.54 -8.91
CA TYR A 249 -17.38 8.91 -7.56
C TYR A 249 -16.42 9.91 -6.91
N THR A 250 -15.17 9.96 -7.37
CA THR A 250 -14.18 10.97 -6.94
C THR A 250 -14.70 12.38 -7.21
N ASP A 251 -15.22 12.64 -8.41
CA ASP A 251 -15.76 13.95 -8.78
C ASP A 251 -17.01 14.29 -7.96
N TYR A 252 -17.86 13.28 -7.71
CA TYR A 252 -19.04 13.46 -6.86
C TYR A 252 -18.61 13.91 -5.45
N VAL A 253 -17.72 13.17 -4.78
CA VAL A 253 -17.26 13.53 -3.42
C VAL A 253 -16.55 14.88 -3.43
N PHE A 254 -15.65 15.14 -4.39
CA PHE A 254 -14.87 16.38 -4.43
C PHE A 254 -15.74 17.63 -4.53
N ASN A 255 -16.81 17.58 -5.33
CA ASN A 255 -17.69 18.71 -5.58
C ASN A 255 -18.73 18.96 -4.46
N ASN A 256 -18.79 18.10 -3.43
CA ASN A 256 -19.70 18.28 -2.30
C ASN A 256 -19.12 19.20 -1.21
N PRO A 257 -19.97 19.93 -0.45
CA PRO A 257 -19.53 20.69 0.72
C PRO A 257 -18.84 19.81 1.77
N THR A 258 -17.93 20.38 2.55
CA THR A 258 -17.15 19.65 3.57
C THR A 258 -17.99 18.78 4.50
N GLY A 259 -19.11 19.30 5.03
CA GLY A 259 -19.96 18.51 5.93
C GLY A 259 -20.61 17.29 5.26
N GLN A 260 -20.93 17.38 3.97
CA GLN A 260 -21.48 16.25 3.22
C GLN A 260 -20.38 15.23 2.88
N ARG A 261 -19.16 15.68 2.55
CA ARG A 261 -18.01 14.80 2.37
C ARG A 261 -17.72 14.00 3.64
N GLU A 262 -17.72 14.66 4.80
CA GLU A 262 -17.53 13.99 6.10
C GLU A 262 -18.64 12.98 6.39
N ALA A 263 -19.90 13.31 6.10
CA ALA A 263 -21.02 12.39 6.26
C ALA A 263 -20.87 11.13 5.39
N LEU A 264 -20.55 11.30 4.10
CA LEU A 264 -20.29 10.18 3.18
C LEU A 264 -19.14 9.28 3.67
N LEU A 265 -18.04 9.88 4.14
CA LEU A 265 -16.90 9.12 4.68
C LEU A 265 -17.26 8.35 5.95
N GLN A 266 -18.15 8.86 6.80
CA GLN A 266 -18.63 8.13 7.98
C GLN A 266 -19.60 7.01 7.61
N GLU A 267 -20.50 7.27 6.66
CA GLU A 267 -21.49 6.30 6.18
C GLU A 267 -20.81 5.05 5.60
N TYR A 268 -19.84 5.25 4.70
CA TYR A 268 -19.17 4.16 4.01
C TYR A 268 -17.88 3.67 4.68
N LYS A 269 -17.64 4.06 5.93
CA LYS A 269 -16.40 3.74 6.67
C LYS A 269 -16.11 2.23 6.74
N SER A 270 -17.16 1.40 6.84
CA SER A 270 -17.06 -0.06 6.95
C SER A 270 -16.59 -0.76 5.68
N THR A 271 -16.48 -0.06 4.56
CA THR A 271 -15.96 -0.62 3.30
C THR A 271 -14.43 -0.76 3.30
N ASN A 272 -13.73 -0.13 4.25
CA ASN A 272 -12.25 -0.10 4.26
C ASN A 272 -11.64 -0.06 5.67
N TYR A 273 -12.28 0.61 6.65
CA TYR A 273 -11.67 0.85 7.95
C TYR A 273 -12.25 -0.03 9.06
N SER A 274 -11.38 -0.74 9.78
CA SER A 274 -11.75 -1.65 10.88
C SER A 274 -12.75 -2.73 10.46
N ALA A 275 -12.59 -3.22 9.23
CA ALA A 275 -13.49 -4.18 8.63
C ALA A 275 -12.68 -5.25 7.88
N PRO A 276 -12.30 -6.35 8.55
CA PRO A 276 -11.61 -7.46 7.88
C PRO A 276 -12.52 -8.14 6.86
N ASP A 277 -11.91 -8.93 5.98
CA ASP A 277 -12.63 -9.83 5.08
C ASP A 277 -13.51 -10.83 5.85
N LEU A 278 -14.70 -11.13 5.32
CA LEU A 278 -15.65 -12.04 5.98
C LEU A 278 -15.07 -13.44 6.16
N ALA A 279 -14.31 -13.96 5.19
CA ALA A 279 -13.70 -15.28 5.28
C ALA A 279 -12.67 -15.34 6.42
N LEU A 280 -11.86 -14.29 6.61
CA LEU A 280 -10.93 -14.21 7.74
C LEU A 280 -11.66 -14.14 9.08
N ILE A 281 -12.77 -13.40 9.16
CA ILE A 281 -13.59 -13.37 10.38
C ILE A 281 -14.13 -14.77 10.70
N GLN A 282 -14.57 -15.52 9.70
CA GLN A 282 -15.06 -16.89 9.87
C GLN A 282 -13.94 -17.84 10.30
N GLU A 283 -12.74 -17.72 9.73
CA GLU A 283 -11.56 -18.51 10.11
C GLU A 283 -11.15 -18.25 11.56
N ILE A 284 -11.10 -16.98 11.97
CA ILE A 284 -10.83 -16.59 13.37
C ILE A 284 -11.90 -17.18 14.31
N TYR A 285 -13.17 -17.14 13.90
CA TYR A 285 -14.25 -17.70 14.70
C TYR A 285 -14.12 -19.22 14.85
N ASP A 286 -13.74 -19.94 13.79
CA ASP A 286 -13.50 -21.38 13.84
C ASP A 286 -12.33 -21.71 14.79
N VAL A 287 -11.22 -20.95 14.75
CA VAL A 287 -10.11 -21.09 15.71
C VAL A 287 -10.63 -21.07 17.16
N PHE A 288 -11.41 -20.04 17.54
CA PHE A 288 -11.96 -19.95 18.88
C PHE A 288 -12.99 -21.03 19.20
N TYR A 289 -13.75 -21.49 18.21
CA TYR A 289 -14.69 -22.59 18.38
C TYR A 289 -13.96 -23.91 18.65
N GLN A 290 -12.93 -24.23 17.86
CA GLN A 290 -12.13 -25.44 18.05
C GLN A 290 -11.45 -25.46 19.43
N GLN A 291 -10.95 -24.33 19.92
CA GLN A 291 -10.42 -24.23 21.29
C GLN A 291 -11.45 -24.60 22.36
N LYS A 292 -12.73 -24.22 22.17
CA LYS A 292 -13.80 -24.63 23.10
C LYS A 292 -14.10 -26.14 23.02
N VAL A 293 -13.88 -26.75 21.86
CA VAL A 293 -14.07 -28.19 21.64
C VAL A 293 -12.93 -28.99 22.28
N THR A 294 -11.68 -28.52 22.15
CA THR A 294 -10.50 -29.26 22.62
C THR A 294 -10.13 -28.99 24.08
N GLY A 295 -10.58 -27.87 24.66
CA GLY A 295 -10.16 -27.42 25.99
C GLY A 295 -8.75 -26.85 26.01
#